data_AF-A0A857C4T7-F1
#
_entry.id   AF-A0A857C4T7-F1
#
_cell.length_a   1.000
_cell.length_b   1.000
_cell.length_c   1.000
_cell.angle_alpha   90.00
_cell.angle_beta   90.00
_cell.angle_gamma   90.00
#
_symmetry.space_group_name_H-M   'P 1'
#
loop_
_entity.id
_entity.type
_entity.pdbx_description
1 polymer ?
#
loop_
_entity_poly.entity_id
_entity_poly.type
_entity_poly.pdbx_seq_one_letter_code
_entity_poly.pdbx_strand_id
1 'polypeptide(L)'
;MSDLRQRGPYRPDQQQAIARLERRRQRLGVSLEDLAARSGVRLRRLCRIRSEGRAFARDIKALRFALRAIERERAAEQEALGS
;
A
#
# COMPACT_ATOMS: atom_id res chain seq x y z
N MET A 1 -9.83 38.38 -15.68
CA MET A 1 -9.81 37.06 -16.32
C MET A 1 -9.63 36.02 -15.25
N SER A 2 -10.66 35.22 -14.99
CA SER A 2 -10.62 34.18 -13.95
C SER A 2 -9.69 33.07 -14.39
N ASP A 3 -8.46 33.08 -13.87
CA ASP A 3 -7.49 32.00 -13.99
C ASP A 3 -8.02 30.81 -13.17
N LEU A 4 -8.99 30.10 -13.75
CA LEU A 4 -9.53 28.84 -13.23
C LEU A 4 -8.44 27.78 -13.42
N ARG A 5 -7.39 27.85 -12.59
CA ARG A 5 -6.43 26.76 -12.42
C ARG A 5 -7.24 25.52 -12.10
N GLN A 6 -7.49 24.69 -13.10
CA GLN A 6 -8.23 23.45 -12.97
C GLN A 6 -7.61 22.70 -11.79
N ARG A 7 -8.36 22.58 -10.70
CA ARG A 7 -7.93 21.76 -9.57
C ARG A 7 -7.86 20.35 -10.13
N GLY A 8 -6.65 19.87 -10.38
CA GLY A 8 -6.42 18.48 -10.73
C GLY A 8 -7.11 17.57 -9.72
N PRO A 9 -7.41 16.31 -10.09
CA PRO A 9 -8.08 15.39 -9.20
C PRO A 9 -7.39 15.35 -7.83
N TYR A 10 -8.20 15.37 -6.76
CA TYR A 10 -7.74 15.50 -5.37
C TYR A 10 -6.64 14.50 -4.97
N ARG A 11 -6.52 13.36 -5.68
CA ARG A 11 -5.45 12.37 -5.53
C ARG A 11 -4.81 12.04 -6.88
N PRO A 12 -3.47 11.93 -6.93
CA PRO A 12 -2.76 11.55 -8.15
C PRO A 12 -3.02 10.09 -8.50
N ASP A 13 -2.85 9.77 -9.78
CA ASP A 13 -2.84 8.40 -10.28
C ASP A 13 -1.63 7.64 -9.73
N GLN A 14 -1.90 6.42 -9.23
CA GLN A 14 -0.93 5.52 -8.63
C GLN A 14 -1.15 4.07 -9.11
N GLN A 15 -1.88 3.83 -10.20
CA GLN A 15 -2.27 2.49 -10.66
C GLN A 15 -1.09 1.51 -10.72
N GLN A 16 0.04 1.91 -11.32
CA GLN A 16 1.21 1.03 -11.41
C GLN A 16 1.81 0.72 -10.03
N ALA A 17 1.87 1.70 -9.13
CA ALA A 17 2.39 1.49 -7.78
C ALA A 17 1.47 0.57 -6.97
N ILE A 18 0.16 0.74 -7.10
CA ILE A 18 -0.86 -0.11 -6.47
C ILE A 18 -0.80 -1.54 -7.02
N ALA A 19 -0.66 -1.72 -8.34
CA ALA A 19 -0.51 -3.04 -8.94
C ALA A 19 0.73 -3.77 -8.41
N ARG A 20 1.87 -3.08 -8.27
CA ARG A 20 3.10 -3.65 -7.66
C ARG A 20 2.89 -4.02 -6.18
N LEU A 21 2.19 -3.17 -5.42
CA LEU A 21 1.82 -3.43 -4.03
C LEU A 21 0.94 -4.69 -3.91
N GLU A 22 -0.11 -4.80 -4.73
CA GLU A 22 -1.02 -5.95 -4.70
C GLU A 22 -0.32 -7.26 -5.07
N ARG A 23 0.52 -7.25 -6.13
CA ARG A 23 1.32 -8.43 -6.49
C ARG A 23 2.23 -8.86 -5.34
N ARG A 24 2.90 -7.91 -4.68
CA ARG A 24 3.76 -8.21 -3.53
C ARG A 24 2.95 -8.72 -2.33
N ARG A 25 1.80 -8.12 -2.04
CA ARG A 25 0.88 -8.55 -0.98
C ARG A 25 0.42 -10.00 -1.21
N GLN A 26 -0.01 -10.31 -2.43
CA GLN A 26 -0.44 -11.66 -2.82
C GLN A 26 0.70 -12.68 -2.71
N ARG A 27 1.91 -12.33 -3.18
CA ARG A 27 3.10 -13.18 -3.03
C ARG A 27 3.41 -13.51 -1.57
N LEU A 28 3.23 -12.54 -0.68
CA LEU A 28 3.41 -12.72 0.75
C LEU A 28 2.17 -13.35 1.43
N GLY A 29 1.07 -13.63 0.71
CA GLY A 29 -0.15 -14.14 1.33
C GLY A 29 -0.73 -13.25 2.43
N VAL A 30 -0.50 -11.94 2.36
CA VAL A 30 -0.95 -10.98 3.39
C VAL A 30 -2.39 -10.54 3.10
N SER A 31 -3.28 -10.61 4.08
CA SER A 31 -4.67 -10.15 3.90
C SER A 31 -4.73 -8.61 3.77
N LEU A 32 -5.86 -8.08 3.30
CA LEU A 32 -6.05 -6.63 3.26
C LEU A 32 -6.19 -6.03 4.66
N GLU A 33 -6.77 -6.79 5.58
CA GLU A 33 -6.95 -6.43 6.98
C GLU A 33 -5.60 -6.31 7.68
N ASP A 34 -4.72 -7.31 7.51
CA ASP A 34 -3.37 -7.29 8.07
C ASP A 34 -2.55 -6.13 7.49
N LEU A 35 -2.63 -5.91 6.18
CA LEU A 35 -1.92 -4.80 5.55
C LEU A 35 -2.45 -3.45 6.07
N ALA A 36 -3.76 -3.31 6.26
CA ALA A 36 -4.37 -2.10 6.81
C ALA A 36 -3.92 -1.86 8.26
N ALA A 37 -3.95 -2.90 9.10
CA ALA A 37 -3.52 -2.83 10.50
C ALA A 37 -2.04 -2.44 10.60
N ARG A 38 -1.16 -3.09 9.82
CA ARG A 38 0.29 -2.88 9.81
C ARG A 38 0.72 -1.52 9.25
N SER A 39 -0.01 -1.02 8.26
CA SER A 39 0.34 0.25 7.59
C SER A 39 -0.25 1.48 8.28
N GLY A 40 -1.20 1.31 9.20
CA GLY A 40 -2.01 2.40 9.76
C GLY A 40 -3.00 3.01 8.76
N VAL A 41 -3.08 2.48 7.54
CA VAL A 41 -4.07 2.90 6.54
C VAL A 41 -5.38 2.17 6.81
N ARG A 42 -6.44 2.91 7.14
CA ARG A 42 -7.78 2.32 7.39
C ARG A 42 -8.20 1.39 6.23
N LEU A 43 -8.76 0.23 6.55
CA LEU A 43 -9.18 -0.77 5.56
C LEU A 43 -10.09 -0.18 4.46
N ARG A 44 -11.10 0.62 4.85
CA ARG A 44 -11.98 1.31 3.90
C ARG A 44 -11.22 2.21 2.93
N ARG A 45 -10.15 2.88 3.40
CA ARG A 45 -9.27 3.71 2.55
C ARG A 45 -8.43 2.82 1.63
N LEU A 46 -7.88 1.72 2.12
CA LEU A 46 -7.13 0.76 1.30
C LEU A 46 -8.01 0.19 0.17
N CYS A 47 -9.23 -0.23 0.46
CA CYS A 47 -10.18 -0.70 -0.55
C CYS A 47 -10.46 0.37 -1.61
N ARG A 48 -10.66 1.63 -1.19
CA ARG A 48 -10.87 2.76 -2.09
C ARG A 48 -9.66 3.05 -2.98
N ILE A 49 -8.45 3.01 -2.41
CA ILE A 49 -7.20 3.15 -3.18
C ILE A 49 -7.13 2.09 -4.26
N ARG A 50 -7.47 0.83 -3.93
CA ARG A 50 -7.46 -0.30 -4.86
C ARG A 50 -8.48 -0.13 -5.97
N SER A 51 -9.71 0.29 -5.66
CA SER A 51 -10.77 0.46 -6.66
C SER A 51 -10.55 1.68 -7.55
N GLU A 52 -10.06 2.79 -6.99
CA GLU A 52 -9.90 4.06 -7.73
C GLU A 52 -8.57 4.16 -8.46
N GLY A 53 -7.56 3.36 -8.07
CA GLY A 53 -6.20 3.47 -8.61
C GLY A 53 -5.48 4.76 -8.20
N ARG A 54 -6.02 5.52 -7.24
CA ARG A 54 -5.55 6.86 -6.85
C ARG A 54 -5.26 6.94 -5.37
N ALA A 55 -4.10 7.51 -5.02
CA ALA A 55 -3.65 7.63 -3.64
C ALA A 55 -2.64 8.76 -3.49
N PHE A 56 -2.50 9.30 -2.28
CA PHE A 56 -1.36 10.15 -1.98
C PHE A 56 -0.09 9.30 -1.86
N ALA A 57 1.06 9.86 -2.21
CA ALA A 57 2.34 9.17 -2.11
C ALA A 57 2.62 8.64 -0.70
N ARG A 58 2.16 9.34 0.35
CA ARG A 58 2.27 8.89 1.75
C ARG A 58 1.55 7.57 2.02
N ASP A 59 0.37 7.35 1.44
CA ASP A 59 -0.40 6.12 1.64
C ASP A 59 0.33 4.95 0.94
N ILE A 60 0.81 5.16 -0.29
CA ILE A 60 1.61 4.16 -1.01
C ILE A 60 2.91 3.83 -0.26
N LYS A 61 3.58 4.85 0.30
CA LYS A 61 4.79 4.69 1.11
C LYS A 61 4.51 3.84 2.34
N ALA A 62 3.46 4.16 3.10
CA ALA A 62 3.07 3.41 4.30
C ALA A 62 2.78 1.93 3.99
N LEU A 63 2.02 1.64 2.93
CA LEU A 63 1.73 0.27 2.48
C LEU A 63 3.00 -0.48 2.08
N ARG A 64 3.93 0.18 1.38
CA ARG A 64 5.22 -0.43 0.99
C ARG A 64 6.07 -0.77 2.21
N PHE A 65 6.12 0.11 3.21
CA PHE A 65 6.87 -0.16 4.43
C PHE A 65 6.28 -1.31 5.24
N ALA A 66 4.95 -1.36 5.35
CA ALA A 66 4.27 -2.47 6.02
C ALA A 66 4.61 -3.83 5.37
N LEU A 67 4.53 -3.94 4.04
CA LEU A 67 4.91 -5.18 3.35
C LEU A 67 6.40 -5.53 3.51
N ARG A 68 7.28 -4.53 3.53
CA ARG A 68 8.71 -4.76 3.77
C ARG A 68 9.00 -5.23 5.19
N ALA A 69 8.27 -4.73 6.17
CA ALA A 69 8.40 -5.17 7.56
C ALA A 69 7.96 -6.63 7.71
N ILE A 70 6.79 -6.99 7.17
CA ILE A 70 6.28 -8.37 7.19
C ILE A 70 7.27 -9.34 6.52
N GLU A 71 7.83 -8.96 5.37
CA GLU A 71 8.81 -9.81 4.68
C GLU A 71 10.10 -10.01 5.49
N ARG A 72 10.56 -8.96 6.19
CA ARG A 72 11.74 -9.06 7.07
C ARG A 72 11.49 -9.93 8.29
N GLU A 73 10.32 -9.80 8.93
CA GLU A 73 9.94 -10.61 10.08
C GLU A 73 9.92 -12.10 9.70
N ARG A 74 9.30 -12.45 8.57
CA ARG A 74 9.28 -13.83 8.09
C ARG A 74 10.66 -14.37 7.76
N ALA A 75 11.55 -13.56 7.20
CA ALA A 75 12.92 -13.97 6.94
C ALA A 75 13.67 -14.24 8.25
N ALA A 76 13.50 -13.38 9.27
CA ALA A 76 14.10 -13.57 10.58
C ALA A 76 13.54 -14.81 11.31
N GLU A 77 12.23 -15.08 11.20
CA GLU A 77 11.61 -16.29 11.73
C GLU A 77 12.17 -17.56 11.07
N GLN A 78 12.37 -17.55 9.74
CA GLN A 78 12.97 -18.66 9.02
C GLN A 78 14.42 -18.90 9.40
N GLU A 79 15.20 -17.84 9.60
CA GLU A 79 16.60 -17.93 10.04
C GLU A 79 16.71 -18.48 11.47
N ALA A 80 15.81 -18.06 12.36
CA ALA A 80 15.76 -18.54 13.75
C ALA A 80 15.32 -20.01 13.87
N LEU A 81 14.47 -20.50 12.95
CA LEU A 81 14.02 -21.90 12.91
C LEU A 81 14.98 -22.83 12.17
N GLY A 82 15.81 -22.29 11.29
CA GLY A 82 16.82 -23.03 10.52
C GLY A 82 18.20 -23.11 11.18
N SER A 83 18.39 -22.44 12.32
CA SER A 83 19.58 -22.52 13.18
C SER A 83 19.33 -23.48 14.34
#